data_AF-A0A3N1V4H9-F1
#
_entry.id   AF-A0A3N1V4H9-F1
#
_cell.length_a   1.000
_cell.length_b   1.000
_cell.length_c   1.000
_cell.angle_alpha   90.00
_cell.angle_beta   90.00
_cell.angle_gamma   90.00
#
_symmetry.space_group_name_H-M   'P 1'
#
loop_
_entity.id
_entity.type
_entity.pdbx_description
1 polymer ?
#
loop_
_entity_poly.entity_id
_entity_poly.type
_entity_poly.pdbx_seq_one_letter_code
_entity_poly.pdbx_strand_id
1 'polypeptide(L)'
;MSSASDPLAALGSLPGVAESVDSVRKAVDRVYGHRVMRRRSGEITSEAALRGARGSAALSGADWALEEVRRRTDFGAEEEARTVGAALRLTAEAGQLLSIWRQSPLRVLARLHLVASGSTAEGDVVGRPRLAGEPVDEPFVTAPLPGADEVAGRLDGLSRLIIAGGSAPALITSAVVHGELLALRPFGSYNGLVARAAERIVLINSGLDPKAICPAEVGHAEQGREAYLEAFEGYLSGTAEGMAAWIAHCGRAIELGVRESTAVCEALQRGAA
;
A
#
# COMPACT_ATOMS: atom_id res chain seq x y z
N MET A 1 -32.93 -9.44 2.15
CA MET A 1 -31.60 -9.91 1.69
C MET A 1 -30.73 -9.91 2.93
N SER A 2 -30.35 -11.11 3.40
CA SER A 2 -29.58 -11.26 4.65
C SER A 2 -28.29 -10.45 4.52
N SER A 3 -28.05 -9.49 5.42
CA SER A 3 -26.73 -8.88 5.55
C SER A 3 -25.80 -10.00 5.98
N ALA A 4 -25.06 -10.58 5.04
CA ALA A 4 -23.92 -11.40 5.39
C ALA A 4 -23.06 -10.52 6.32
N SER A 5 -22.80 -11.01 7.54
CA SER A 5 -21.91 -10.33 8.47
C SER A 5 -20.64 -9.96 7.73
N ASP A 6 -20.23 -8.69 7.79
CA ASP A 6 -18.98 -8.24 7.19
C ASP A 6 -17.84 -9.17 7.64
N PRO A 7 -17.27 -9.97 6.73
CA PRO A 7 -16.30 -11.00 7.11
C PRO A 7 -15.02 -10.38 7.68
N LEU A 8 -14.68 -9.14 7.30
CA LEU A 8 -13.50 -8.46 7.84
C LEU A 8 -13.74 -7.89 9.24
N ALA A 9 -14.99 -7.64 9.63
CA ALA A 9 -15.29 -7.11 10.96
C ALA A 9 -14.87 -8.07 12.08
N ALA A 10 -14.92 -9.39 11.82
CA ALA A 10 -14.49 -10.42 12.76
C ALA A 10 -12.99 -10.31 13.13
N LEU A 11 -12.15 -9.81 12.21
CA LEU A 11 -10.72 -9.61 12.46
C LEU A 11 -10.47 -8.55 13.55
N GLY A 12 -11.43 -7.65 13.77
CA GLY A 12 -11.34 -6.63 14.83
C GLY A 12 -11.38 -7.19 16.24
N SER A 13 -11.81 -8.45 16.42
CA SER A 13 -11.83 -9.15 17.71
C SER A 13 -10.57 -9.97 17.99
N LEU A 14 -9.61 -10.01 17.06
CA LEU A 14 -8.34 -10.67 17.28
C LEU A 14 -7.51 -9.93 18.34
N PRO A 15 -6.74 -10.65 19.18
CA PRO A 15 -5.91 -10.03 20.22
C PRO A 15 -4.99 -8.93 19.66
N GLY A 16 -5.00 -7.74 20.27
CA GLY A 16 -4.13 -6.62 19.88
C GLY A 16 -4.60 -5.79 18.68
N VAL A 17 -5.61 -6.27 17.92
CA VAL A 17 -6.08 -5.56 16.72
C VAL A 17 -6.89 -4.31 17.10
N ALA A 18 -7.75 -4.39 18.11
CA ALA A 18 -8.53 -3.23 18.56
C ALA A 18 -7.63 -2.09 19.05
N GLU A 19 -6.56 -2.42 19.78
CA GLU A 19 -5.55 -1.48 20.25
C GLU A 19 -4.77 -0.86 19.09
N SER A 20 -4.38 -1.67 18.10
CA SER A 20 -3.71 -1.20 16.88
C SER A 20 -4.60 -0.22 16.09
N VAL A 21 -5.88 -0.53 15.92
CA VAL A 21 -6.86 0.34 15.27
C VAL A 21 -7.01 1.67 16.01
N ASP A 22 -7.15 1.64 17.33
CA ASP A 22 -7.31 2.84 18.13
C ASP A 22 -6.04 3.71 18.14
N SER A 23 -4.87 3.08 18.22
CA SER A 23 -3.57 3.76 18.19
C SER A 23 -3.33 4.46 16.84
N VAL A 24 -3.58 3.77 15.73
CA VAL A 24 -3.51 4.35 14.38
C VAL A 24 -4.44 5.56 14.25
N ARG A 25 -5.71 5.42 14.64
CA ARG A 25 -6.67 6.54 14.58
C ARG A 25 -6.17 7.75 15.37
N LYS A 26 -5.71 7.54 16.61
CA LYS A 26 -5.17 8.62 17.47
C LYS A 26 -3.94 9.28 16.87
N ALA A 27 -3.04 8.52 16.25
CA ALA A 27 -1.84 9.05 15.61
C ALA A 27 -2.21 9.91 14.40
N VAL A 28 -3.10 9.40 13.54
CA VAL A 28 -3.58 10.12 12.35
C VAL A 28 -4.32 11.40 12.74
N ASP A 29 -5.27 11.34 13.67
CA ASP A 29 -6.00 12.52 14.15
C ASP A 29 -5.05 13.61 14.69
N ARG A 30 -3.98 13.21 15.39
CA ARG A 30 -2.98 14.13 15.93
C ARG A 30 -2.25 14.90 14.82
N VAL A 31 -1.78 14.22 13.77
CA VAL A 31 -1.08 14.90 12.67
C VAL A 31 -2.02 15.80 11.88
N TYR A 32 -3.28 15.39 11.65
CA TYR A 32 -4.30 16.24 11.04
C TYR A 32 -4.60 17.49 11.89
N GLY A 33 -4.52 17.37 13.22
CA GLY A 33 -4.64 18.48 14.16
C GLY A 33 -3.43 19.44 14.18
N HIS A 34 -2.31 19.10 13.56
CA HIS A 34 -1.11 19.92 13.56
C HIS A 34 -1.34 21.27 12.86
N ARG A 35 -0.86 22.38 13.44
CA ARG A 35 -1.17 23.75 12.96
C ARG A 35 -0.81 23.98 11.48
N VAL A 36 0.28 23.35 11.02
CA VAL A 36 0.77 23.45 9.64
C VAL A 36 -0.20 22.85 8.63
N MET A 37 -0.95 21.81 9.02
CA MET A 37 -1.94 21.16 8.16
C MET A 37 -3.09 22.06 7.75
N ARG A 38 -3.32 23.17 8.45
CA ARG A 38 -4.36 24.16 8.10
C ARG A 38 -3.96 25.04 6.92
N ARG A 39 -2.67 25.27 6.69
CA ARG A 39 -2.17 26.24 5.71
C ARG A 39 -1.31 25.62 4.61
N ARG A 40 -0.59 24.54 4.94
CA ARG A 40 0.44 23.95 4.08
C ARG A 40 0.21 22.46 3.82
N SER A 41 -1.03 21.96 3.91
CA SER A 41 -1.28 20.52 3.71
C SER A 41 -0.90 20.02 2.33
N GLY A 42 -0.91 20.87 1.30
CA GLY A 42 -0.43 20.51 -0.04
C GLY A 42 1.06 20.16 -0.04
N GLU A 43 1.88 20.92 0.68
CA GLU A 43 3.32 20.65 0.81
C GLU A 43 3.59 19.36 1.57
N ILE A 44 2.84 19.11 2.65
CA ILE A 44 2.91 17.84 3.39
C ILE A 44 2.51 16.67 2.50
N THR A 45 1.46 16.82 1.70
CA THR A 45 0.98 15.79 0.76
C THR A 45 2.07 15.44 -0.27
N SER A 46 2.70 16.45 -0.86
CA SER A 46 3.79 16.25 -1.83
C SER A 46 5.00 15.56 -1.19
N GLU A 47 5.39 15.98 0.01
CA GLU A 47 6.52 15.39 0.75
C GLU A 47 6.22 13.95 1.20
N ALA A 48 4.99 13.65 1.61
CA ALA A 48 4.52 12.32 1.94
C ALA A 48 4.45 11.40 0.72
N ALA A 49 3.98 11.90 -0.43
CA ALA A 49 3.96 11.16 -1.68
C ALA A 49 5.37 10.76 -2.14
N LEU A 50 6.31 11.71 -2.14
CA LEU A 50 7.69 11.43 -2.54
C LEU A 50 8.36 10.39 -1.63
N ARG A 51 8.16 10.50 -0.31
CA ARG A 51 8.72 9.55 0.66
C ARG A 51 8.04 8.19 0.60
N GLY A 52 6.72 8.16 0.40
CA GLY A 52 5.96 6.92 0.20
C GLY A 52 6.46 6.16 -1.02
N ALA A 53 6.67 6.84 -2.15
CA ALA A 53 7.25 6.25 -3.34
C ALA A 53 8.66 5.68 -3.06
N ARG A 54 9.52 6.44 -2.39
CA ARG A 54 10.85 5.97 -1.98
C ARG A 54 10.78 4.72 -1.08
N GLY A 55 9.96 4.74 -0.02
CA GLY A 55 9.81 3.61 0.89
C GLY A 55 9.28 2.35 0.18
N SER A 56 8.33 2.53 -0.73
CA SER A 56 7.80 1.46 -1.56
C SER A 56 8.85 0.86 -2.49
N ALA A 57 9.71 1.69 -3.09
CA ALA A 57 10.83 1.25 -3.93
C ALA A 57 11.90 0.52 -3.12
N ALA A 58 12.24 1.00 -1.92
CA ALA A 58 13.20 0.38 -1.01
C ALA A 58 12.80 -1.06 -0.64
N LEU A 59 11.52 -1.30 -0.36
CA LEU A 59 11.00 -2.65 -0.12
C LEU A 59 11.14 -3.59 -1.33
N SER A 60 11.18 -3.02 -2.53
CA SER A 60 11.35 -3.75 -3.81
C SER A 60 12.79 -3.74 -4.32
N GLY A 61 13.77 -3.49 -3.45
CA GLY A 61 15.19 -3.61 -3.79
C GLY A 61 15.92 -2.30 -4.12
N ALA A 62 15.20 -1.18 -4.28
CA ALA A 62 15.80 0.09 -4.69
C ALA A 62 15.78 1.13 -3.54
N ASP A 63 16.73 1.04 -2.61
CA ASP A 63 16.84 1.94 -1.45
C ASP A 63 17.75 3.14 -1.72
N TRP A 64 17.24 4.09 -2.50
CA TRP A 64 17.95 5.34 -2.78
C TRP A 64 17.79 6.35 -1.66
N ALA A 65 18.80 7.18 -1.44
CA ALA A 65 18.66 8.37 -0.59
C ALA A 65 17.58 9.32 -1.16
N LEU A 66 16.84 10.01 -0.28
CA LEU A 66 15.75 10.91 -0.70
C LEU A 66 16.25 12.03 -1.64
N GLU A 67 17.44 12.56 -1.38
CA GLU A 67 18.09 13.58 -2.21
C GLU A 67 18.40 13.06 -3.62
N GLU A 68 18.70 11.77 -3.76
CA GLU A 68 18.93 11.16 -5.07
C GLU A 68 17.64 11.07 -5.87
N VAL A 69 16.55 10.62 -5.24
CA VAL A 69 15.21 10.60 -5.87
C VAL A 69 14.78 12.00 -6.33
N ARG A 70 15.14 13.06 -5.57
CA ARG A 70 14.85 14.45 -5.93
C ARG A 70 15.66 14.99 -7.11
N ARG A 71 16.90 14.55 -7.27
CA ARG A 71 17.81 15.06 -8.32
C ARG A 71 17.66 14.32 -9.63
N ARG A 72 17.34 13.02 -9.62
CA ARG A 72 17.20 12.24 -10.85
C ARG A 72 15.96 12.63 -11.63
N THR A 73 16.11 12.62 -12.95
CA THR A 73 15.03 12.81 -13.92
C THR A 73 14.85 11.60 -14.84
N ASP A 74 15.85 10.72 -14.93
CA ASP A 74 15.78 9.46 -15.66
C ASP A 74 15.56 8.28 -14.70
N PHE A 75 14.46 7.56 -14.94
CA PHE A 75 14.02 6.39 -14.19
C PHE A 75 13.82 5.16 -15.09
N GLY A 76 14.46 5.11 -16.25
CA GLY A 76 14.31 4.02 -17.24
C GLY A 76 15.53 3.13 -17.44
N ALA A 77 16.73 3.69 -17.25
CA ALA A 77 17.99 3.05 -17.68
C ALA A 77 18.39 1.81 -16.85
N GLU A 78 18.31 1.90 -15.53
CA GLU A 78 18.79 0.87 -14.59
C GLU A 78 17.61 0.18 -13.89
N GLU A 79 17.82 -1.03 -13.38
CA GLU A 79 16.79 -1.82 -12.69
C GLU A 79 16.21 -1.08 -11.48
N GLU A 80 17.08 -0.62 -10.56
CA GLU A 80 16.65 0.18 -9.41
C GLU A 80 15.93 1.47 -9.83
N ALA A 81 16.43 2.13 -10.90
CA ALA A 81 15.81 3.35 -11.42
C ALA A 81 14.40 3.09 -11.95
N ARG A 82 14.16 1.95 -12.62
CA ARG A 82 12.82 1.51 -13.05
C ARG A 82 11.90 1.26 -11.88
N THR A 83 12.39 0.63 -10.81
CA THR A 83 11.63 0.37 -9.59
C THR A 83 11.23 1.68 -8.88
N VAL A 84 12.15 2.62 -8.73
CA VAL A 84 11.86 3.96 -8.18
C VAL A 84 10.86 4.69 -9.07
N GLY A 85 11.05 4.68 -10.38
CA GLY A 85 10.13 5.28 -11.34
C GLY A 85 8.72 4.69 -11.27
N ALA A 86 8.59 3.37 -11.14
CA ALA A 86 7.32 2.69 -10.99
C ALA A 86 6.61 3.14 -9.69
N ALA A 87 7.33 3.20 -8.57
CA ALA A 87 6.78 3.66 -7.30
C ALA A 87 6.30 5.13 -7.36
N LEU A 88 7.05 6.01 -8.03
CA LEU A 88 6.65 7.40 -8.25
C LEU A 88 5.37 7.51 -9.09
N ARG A 89 5.29 6.78 -10.21
CA ARG A 89 4.11 6.75 -11.08
C ARG A 89 2.88 6.21 -10.37
N LEU A 90 3.03 5.10 -9.64
CA LEU A 90 1.95 4.52 -8.83
C LEU A 90 1.43 5.50 -7.78
N THR A 91 2.32 6.17 -7.07
CA THR A 91 1.94 7.15 -6.03
C THR A 91 1.20 8.34 -6.64
N ALA A 92 1.64 8.83 -7.80
CA ALA A 92 0.98 9.91 -8.53
C ALA A 92 -0.40 9.50 -9.06
N GLU A 93 -0.54 8.26 -9.54
CA GLU A 93 -1.78 7.74 -10.12
C GLU A 93 -2.84 7.41 -9.04
N ALA A 94 -2.43 6.97 -7.86
CA ALA A 94 -3.33 6.50 -6.80
C ALA A 94 -4.48 7.48 -6.48
N GLY A 95 -4.19 8.78 -6.43
CA GLY A 95 -5.19 9.82 -6.16
C GLY A 95 -6.26 9.95 -7.25
N GLN A 96 -5.95 9.62 -8.50
CA GLN A 96 -6.88 9.68 -9.63
C GLN A 96 -7.86 8.49 -9.66
N LEU A 97 -7.52 7.40 -8.97
CA LEU A 97 -8.24 6.14 -9.00
C LEU A 97 -9.25 5.98 -7.85
N LEU A 98 -9.28 6.93 -6.91
CA LEU A 98 -10.10 6.86 -5.69
C LEU A 98 -11.60 6.68 -5.98
N SER A 99 -12.13 7.44 -6.94
CA SER A 99 -13.56 7.39 -7.32
C SER A 99 -13.94 6.08 -8.02
N ILE A 100 -12.98 5.41 -8.66
CA ILE A 100 -13.17 4.18 -9.41
C ILE A 100 -13.01 2.95 -8.50
N TRP A 101 -12.20 3.05 -7.44
CA TRP A 101 -11.86 1.91 -6.58
C TRP A 101 -13.06 1.08 -6.13
N ARG A 102 -14.10 1.71 -5.57
CA ARG A 102 -15.31 1.01 -5.12
C ARG A 102 -16.25 0.54 -6.24
N GLN A 103 -16.04 1.02 -7.47
CA GLN A 103 -16.85 0.65 -8.62
C GLN A 103 -16.22 -0.51 -9.41
N SER A 104 -14.89 -0.49 -9.55
CA SER A 104 -14.15 -1.48 -10.33
C SER A 104 -12.72 -1.64 -9.80
N PRO A 105 -12.51 -2.39 -8.70
CA PRO A 105 -11.19 -2.65 -8.13
C PRO A 105 -10.23 -3.26 -9.14
N LEU A 106 -10.67 -4.25 -9.93
CA LEU A 106 -9.83 -4.91 -10.93
C LEU A 106 -9.35 -3.93 -12.02
N ARG A 107 -10.18 -2.97 -12.43
CA ARG A 107 -9.77 -1.92 -13.38
C ARG A 107 -8.72 -0.99 -12.76
N VAL A 108 -8.85 -0.67 -11.48
CA VAL A 108 -7.84 0.11 -10.75
C VAL A 108 -6.52 -0.65 -10.68
N LEU A 109 -6.53 -1.94 -10.32
CA LEU A 109 -5.32 -2.76 -10.27
C LEU A 109 -4.65 -2.90 -11.64
N ALA A 110 -5.44 -3.11 -12.70
CA ALA A 110 -4.96 -3.12 -14.08
C ALA A 110 -4.26 -1.80 -14.44
N ARG A 111 -4.87 -0.66 -14.07
CA ARG A 111 -4.30 0.68 -14.32
C ARG A 111 -3.03 0.91 -13.51
N LEU A 112 -2.99 0.50 -12.24
CA LEU A 112 -1.81 0.58 -11.39
C LEU A 112 -0.65 -0.22 -12.01
N HIS A 113 -0.89 -1.48 -12.42
CA HIS A 113 0.14 -2.27 -13.08
C HIS A 113 0.61 -1.62 -14.38
N LEU A 114 -0.30 -1.12 -15.21
CA LEU A 114 0.05 -0.40 -16.45
C LEU A 114 0.98 0.79 -16.19
N VAL A 115 0.69 1.64 -15.21
CA VAL A 115 1.56 2.80 -14.91
C VAL A 115 2.86 2.39 -14.22
N ALA A 116 2.87 1.29 -13.46
CA ALA A 116 4.10 0.73 -12.91
C ALA A 116 5.05 0.28 -14.03
N SER A 117 4.54 -0.50 -14.98
CA SER A 117 5.29 -0.99 -16.15
C SER A 117 5.84 0.14 -17.03
N GLY A 118 5.19 1.31 -17.06
CA GLY A 118 5.69 2.48 -17.80
C GLY A 118 5.97 2.19 -19.28
N SER A 119 7.04 2.77 -19.83
CA SER A 119 7.46 2.56 -21.22
C SER A 119 8.13 1.20 -21.47
N THR A 120 8.39 0.41 -20.43
CA THR A 120 8.94 -0.95 -20.53
C THR A 120 7.84 -2.02 -20.60
N ALA A 121 6.58 -1.59 -20.76
CA ALA A 121 5.46 -2.47 -21.03
C ALA A 121 5.63 -3.16 -22.39
N GLU A 122 6.15 -4.38 -22.40
CA GLU A 122 6.22 -5.22 -23.59
C GLU A 122 5.18 -6.35 -23.53
N GLY A 123 4.47 -6.54 -24.64
CA GLY A 123 3.55 -7.66 -24.82
C GLY A 123 2.16 -7.49 -24.19
N ASP A 124 1.33 -8.50 -24.42
CA ASP A 124 -0.09 -8.55 -24.02
C ASP A 124 -0.27 -9.00 -22.55
N VAL A 125 0.72 -8.77 -21.68
CA VAL A 125 0.73 -9.22 -20.26
C VAL A 125 0.45 -8.08 -19.28
N VAL A 126 0.55 -6.83 -19.73
CA VAL A 126 0.40 -5.65 -18.87
C VAL A 126 -1.07 -5.35 -18.58
N GLY A 127 -1.37 -4.98 -17.34
CA GLY A 127 -2.72 -4.63 -16.89
C GLY A 127 -3.71 -5.79 -16.80
N ARG A 128 -3.28 -7.06 -16.93
CA ARG A 128 -4.14 -8.22 -16.70
C ARG A 128 -3.52 -9.22 -15.72
N PRO A 129 -4.32 -10.03 -15.01
CA PRO A 129 -3.80 -11.14 -14.24
C PRO A 129 -2.99 -12.12 -15.11
N ARG A 130 -1.99 -12.75 -14.51
CA ARG A 130 -1.12 -13.74 -15.13
C ARG A 130 -1.87 -15.02 -15.48
N LEU A 131 -1.52 -15.61 -16.61
CA LEU A 131 -1.99 -16.91 -17.06
C LEU A 131 -1.14 -18.04 -16.48
N ALA A 132 -1.61 -19.28 -16.62
CA ALA A 132 -0.89 -20.45 -16.16
C ALA A 132 0.49 -20.55 -16.83
N GLY A 133 1.54 -20.69 -16.02
CA GLY A 133 2.93 -20.81 -16.48
C GLY A 133 3.63 -19.49 -16.80
N GLU A 134 2.96 -18.34 -16.76
CA GLU A 134 3.63 -17.05 -16.88
C GLU A 134 4.52 -16.79 -15.65
N PRO A 135 5.80 -16.39 -15.84
CA PRO A 135 6.72 -16.14 -14.73
C PRO A 135 6.33 -14.88 -13.96
N VAL A 136 6.77 -14.81 -12.70
CA VAL A 136 6.62 -13.61 -11.85
C VAL A 136 7.99 -13.17 -11.37
N ASP A 137 8.34 -11.93 -11.67
CA ASP A 137 9.50 -11.22 -11.15
C ASP A 137 9.11 -10.49 -9.85
N GLU A 138 9.34 -11.15 -8.72
CA GLU A 138 9.15 -10.62 -7.37
C GLU A 138 10.17 -11.29 -6.42
N PRO A 139 11.46 -10.95 -6.52
CA PRO A 139 12.56 -11.77 -5.99
C PRO A 139 12.61 -11.85 -4.46
N PHE A 140 11.95 -10.93 -3.75
CA PHE A 140 11.96 -10.87 -2.29
C PHE A 140 10.83 -11.68 -1.63
N VAL A 141 9.78 -12.04 -2.39
CA VAL A 141 8.67 -12.85 -1.85
C VAL A 141 8.87 -14.30 -2.26
N THR A 142 9.34 -15.11 -1.31
CA THR A 142 9.71 -16.52 -1.55
C THR A 142 8.54 -17.50 -1.44
N ALA A 143 7.38 -17.05 -0.97
CA ALA A 143 6.18 -17.87 -0.86
C ALA A 143 5.79 -18.49 -2.22
N PRO A 144 5.24 -19.72 -2.25
CA PRO A 144 4.78 -20.34 -3.49
C PRO A 144 3.77 -19.48 -4.24
N LEU A 145 3.83 -19.49 -5.58
CA LEU A 145 2.87 -18.77 -6.41
C LEU A 145 1.56 -19.57 -6.51
N PRO A 146 0.40 -18.95 -6.22
CA PRO A 146 -0.90 -19.57 -6.48
C PRO A 146 -1.09 -19.90 -7.96
N GLY A 147 -1.91 -20.90 -8.27
CA GLY A 147 -2.31 -21.19 -9.65
C GLY A 147 -3.14 -20.06 -10.27
N ALA A 148 -3.19 -19.96 -11.60
CA ALA A 148 -3.93 -18.88 -12.28
C ALA A 148 -5.43 -18.87 -11.94
N ASP A 149 -6.05 -20.04 -11.80
CA ASP A 149 -7.47 -20.15 -11.40
C ASP A 149 -7.70 -19.67 -9.96
N GLU A 150 -6.77 -19.96 -9.05
CA GLU A 150 -6.82 -19.47 -7.67
C GLU A 150 -6.68 -17.94 -7.64
N VAL A 151 -5.74 -17.39 -8.41
CA VAL A 151 -5.59 -15.93 -8.56
C VAL A 151 -6.89 -15.29 -9.05
N ALA A 152 -7.50 -15.84 -10.10
CA ALA A 152 -8.75 -15.31 -10.65
C ALA A 152 -9.89 -15.34 -9.61
N GLY A 153 -10.08 -16.48 -8.93
CA GLY A 153 -11.13 -16.64 -7.93
C GLY A 153 -10.95 -15.72 -6.72
N ARG A 154 -9.73 -15.60 -6.20
CA ARG A 154 -9.43 -14.76 -5.04
C ARG A 154 -9.46 -13.27 -5.36
N LEU A 155 -9.01 -12.85 -6.55
CA LEU A 155 -9.17 -11.47 -7.03
C LEU A 155 -10.63 -11.07 -7.18
N ASP A 156 -11.47 -11.95 -7.74
CA ASP A 156 -12.91 -11.72 -7.85
C ASP A 156 -13.57 -11.63 -6.46
N GLY A 157 -13.20 -12.52 -5.53
CA GLY A 157 -13.63 -12.45 -4.13
C GLY A 157 -13.24 -11.14 -3.44
N LEU A 158 -11.98 -10.73 -3.55
CA LEU A 158 -11.47 -9.45 -3.02
C LEU A 158 -12.21 -8.27 -3.65
N SER A 159 -12.43 -8.28 -4.96
CA SER A 159 -13.16 -7.23 -5.68
C SER A 159 -14.59 -7.11 -5.18
N ARG A 160 -15.31 -8.23 -4.98
CA ARG A 160 -16.67 -8.22 -4.43
C ARG A 160 -16.69 -7.66 -3.01
N LEU A 161 -15.71 -8.01 -2.20
CA LEU A 161 -15.58 -7.49 -0.82
C LEU A 161 -15.40 -5.97 -0.81
N ILE A 162 -14.51 -5.44 -1.67
CA ILE A 162 -14.27 -3.99 -1.79
C ILE A 162 -15.53 -3.26 -2.29
N ILE A 163 -16.23 -3.82 -3.28
CA ILE A 163 -17.44 -3.23 -3.86
C ILE A 163 -18.59 -3.24 -2.86
N ALA A 164 -18.79 -4.35 -2.15
CA ALA A 164 -19.84 -4.46 -1.13
C ALA A 164 -19.62 -3.48 0.02
N GLY A 165 -18.35 -3.18 0.34
CA GLY A 165 -17.98 -2.40 1.50
C GLY A 165 -18.27 -3.15 2.80
N GLY A 166 -17.98 -2.49 3.92
CA GLY A 166 -18.10 -3.10 5.24
C GLY A 166 -18.00 -2.08 6.36
N SER A 167 -18.15 -2.59 7.57
CA SER A 167 -17.97 -1.89 8.85
C SER A 167 -16.57 -2.08 9.45
N ALA A 168 -15.75 -2.97 8.88
CA ALA A 168 -14.40 -3.23 9.34
C ALA A 168 -13.56 -1.92 9.34
N PRO A 169 -12.75 -1.69 10.39
CA PRO A 169 -11.83 -0.57 10.44
C PRO A 169 -10.93 -0.47 9.19
N ALA A 170 -10.60 0.77 8.82
CA ALA A 170 -9.76 1.08 7.66
C ALA A 170 -8.44 0.30 7.66
N LEU A 171 -7.77 0.22 8.82
CA LEU A 171 -6.53 -0.54 9.00
C LEU A 171 -6.68 -2.02 8.63
N ILE A 172 -7.79 -2.65 9.03
CA ILE A 172 -8.03 -4.08 8.75
C ILE A 172 -8.24 -4.26 7.25
N THR A 173 -9.10 -3.42 6.65
CA THR A 173 -9.39 -3.50 5.22
C THR A 173 -8.14 -3.26 4.38
N SER A 174 -7.31 -2.27 4.75
CA SER A 174 -6.07 -1.96 4.03
C SER A 174 -5.04 -3.08 4.16
N ALA A 175 -4.88 -3.65 5.37
CA ALA A 175 -3.98 -4.78 5.61
C ALA A 175 -4.41 -6.03 4.81
N VAL A 176 -5.70 -6.34 4.74
CA VAL A 176 -6.21 -7.47 3.95
C VAL A 176 -6.00 -7.24 2.46
N VAL A 177 -6.32 -6.05 1.94
CA VAL A 177 -6.07 -5.73 0.52
C VAL A 177 -4.59 -5.85 0.17
N HIS A 178 -3.71 -5.34 1.04
CA HIS A 178 -2.26 -5.42 0.86
C HIS A 178 -1.80 -6.89 0.85
N GLY A 179 -2.08 -7.62 1.93
CA GLY A 179 -1.66 -9.01 2.08
C GLY A 179 -2.18 -9.90 0.96
N GLU A 180 -3.45 -9.73 0.56
CA GLU A 180 -4.06 -10.51 -0.51
C GLU A 180 -3.39 -10.27 -1.85
N LEU A 181 -3.17 -9.01 -2.24
CA LEU A 181 -2.51 -8.70 -3.51
C LEU A 181 -1.06 -9.20 -3.54
N LEU A 182 -0.36 -9.12 -2.41
CA LEU A 182 1.00 -9.64 -2.28
C LEU A 182 1.06 -11.18 -2.29
N ALA A 183 0.06 -11.85 -1.73
CA ALA A 183 -0.06 -13.32 -1.80
C ALA A 183 -0.33 -13.79 -3.23
N LEU A 184 -1.27 -13.14 -3.91
CA LEU A 184 -1.70 -13.52 -5.25
C LEU A 184 -0.63 -13.28 -6.30
N ARG A 185 0.14 -12.18 -6.16
CA ARG A 185 1.07 -11.67 -7.18
C ARG A 185 0.42 -11.77 -8.57
N PRO A 186 -0.67 -11.01 -8.80
CA PRO A 186 -1.50 -11.21 -9.98
C PRO A 186 -0.81 -10.85 -11.29
N PHE A 187 0.27 -10.06 -11.27
CA PHE A 187 0.96 -9.58 -12.45
C PHE A 187 2.34 -10.25 -12.61
N GLY A 188 2.91 -10.15 -13.81
CA GLY A 188 4.26 -10.67 -14.09
C GLY A 188 5.37 -9.94 -13.32
N SER A 189 5.14 -8.72 -12.86
CA SER A 189 6.11 -7.94 -12.05
C SER A 189 5.41 -6.85 -11.25
N TYR A 190 6.18 -6.15 -10.39
CA TYR A 190 5.74 -4.97 -9.62
C TYR A 190 4.58 -5.21 -8.63
N ASN A 191 4.32 -6.46 -8.23
CA ASN A 191 3.17 -6.79 -7.40
C ASN A 191 3.27 -6.16 -6.02
N GLY A 192 4.46 -6.16 -5.42
CA GLY A 192 4.69 -5.49 -4.13
C GLY A 192 4.39 -3.99 -4.18
N LEU A 193 4.79 -3.31 -5.26
CA LEU A 193 4.50 -1.88 -5.44
C LEU A 193 3.00 -1.64 -5.63
N VAL A 194 2.33 -2.47 -6.43
CA VAL A 194 0.88 -2.39 -6.67
C VAL A 194 0.09 -2.65 -5.39
N ALA A 195 0.49 -3.63 -4.57
CA ALA A 195 -0.15 -3.95 -3.31
C ALA A 195 -0.09 -2.77 -2.32
N ARG A 196 1.08 -2.12 -2.17
CA ARG A 196 1.24 -0.92 -1.34
C ARG A 196 0.46 0.29 -1.87
N ALA A 197 0.42 0.47 -3.20
CA ALA A 197 -0.41 1.52 -3.80
C ALA A 197 -1.92 1.28 -3.56
N ALA A 198 -2.37 0.02 -3.60
CA ALA A 198 -3.74 -0.35 -3.28
C ALA A 198 -4.06 -0.14 -1.80
N GLU A 199 -3.14 -0.47 -0.89
CA GLU A 199 -3.25 -0.14 0.54
C GLU A 199 -3.48 1.36 0.75
N ARG A 200 -2.65 2.20 0.11
CA ARG A 200 -2.79 3.66 0.14
C ARG A 200 -4.16 4.11 -0.33
N ILE A 201 -4.68 3.56 -1.42
CA ILE A 201 -6.03 3.87 -1.94
C ILE A 201 -7.10 3.53 -0.89
N VAL A 202 -7.00 2.40 -0.21
CA VAL A 202 -7.95 2.01 0.85
C VAL A 202 -7.89 2.98 2.02
N LEU A 203 -6.70 3.37 2.47
CA LEU A 203 -6.51 4.34 3.57
C LEU A 203 -7.14 5.70 3.24
N ILE A 204 -7.00 6.17 1.99
CA ILE A 204 -7.60 7.42 1.54
C ILE A 204 -9.13 7.30 1.41
N ASN A 205 -9.63 6.26 0.73
CA ASN A 205 -11.06 6.09 0.42
C ASN A 205 -11.91 5.73 1.65
N SER A 206 -11.30 5.13 2.67
CA SER A 206 -11.93 4.90 3.96
C SER A 206 -12.09 6.19 4.79
N GLY A 207 -11.40 7.27 4.41
CA GLY A 207 -11.38 8.53 5.15
C GLY A 207 -10.46 8.51 6.36
N LEU A 208 -9.65 7.45 6.56
CA LEU A 208 -8.61 7.45 7.59
C LEU A 208 -7.52 8.47 7.24
N ASP A 209 -7.03 8.48 6.01
CA ASP A 209 -6.02 9.43 5.53
C ASP A 209 -6.48 10.18 4.25
N PRO A 210 -7.50 11.05 4.33
CA PRO A 210 -8.13 11.66 3.16
C PRO A 210 -7.21 12.58 2.34
N LYS A 211 -6.13 13.09 2.93
CA LYS A 211 -5.11 13.92 2.25
C LYS A 211 -3.87 13.14 1.85
N ALA A 212 -3.83 11.82 2.07
CA ALA A 212 -2.71 10.96 1.72
C ALA A 212 -1.38 11.40 2.38
N ILE A 213 -1.45 11.84 3.64
CA ILE A 213 -0.32 12.36 4.43
C ILE A 213 0.25 11.35 5.42
N CYS A 214 -0.18 10.10 5.41
CA CYS A 214 0.32 9.04 6.29
C CYS A 214 0.93 7.93 5.41
N PRO A 215 2.14 8.14 4.84
CA PRO A 215 2.72 7.18 3.90
C PRO A 215 3.16 5.90 4.63
N ALA A 216 2.26 4.91 4.69
CA ALA A 216 2.52 3.61 5.30
C ALA A 216 3.74 2.91 4.68
N GLU A 217 4.02 3.18 3.40
CA GLU A 217 5.17 2.64 2.69
C GLU A 217 6.51 3.04 3.34
N VAL A 218 6.59 4.24 3.93
CA VAL A 218 7.75 4.68 4.72
C VAL A 218 7.89 3.82 5.97
N GLY A 219 6.79 3.58 6.67
CA GLY A 219 6.81 2.79 7.90
C GLY A 219 7.07 1.31 7.67
N HIS A 220 6.60 0.73 6.56
CA HIS A 220 6.99 -0.61 6.16
C HIS A 220 8.49 -0.70 5.87
N ALA A 221 9.04 0.28 5.14
CA ALA A 221 10.47 0.32 4.84
C ALA A 221 11.33 0.52 6.11
N GLU A 222 10.90 1.38 7.02
CA GLU A 222 11.62 1.65 8.28
C GLU A 222 11.62 0.45 9.23
N GLN A 223 10.53 -0.32 9.28
CA GLN A 223 10.51 -1.59 10.04
C GLN A 223 11.48 -2.64 9.46
N GLY A 224 11.92 -2.45 8.21
CA GLY A 224 12.86 -3.33 7.53
C GLY A 224 12.17 -4.41 6.71
N ARG A 225 12.80 -4.79 5.59
CA ARG A 225 12.26 -5.80 4.65
C ARG A 225 12.06 -7.17 5.32
N GLU A 226 12.98 -7.57 6.19
CA GLU A 226 12.89 -8.84 6.92
C GLU A 226 11.63 -8.89 7.80
N ALA A 227 11.42 -7.89 8.67
CA ALA A 227 10.23 -7.81 9.52
C ALA A 227 8.92 -7.68 8.72
N TYR A 228 8.97 -7.02 7.55
CA TYR A 228 7.84 -6.95 6.63
C TYR A 228 7.50 -8.33 6.03
N LEU A 229 8.49 -9.10 5.60
CA LEU A 229 8.30 -10.45 5.07
C LEU A 229 7.87 -11.43 6.15
N GLU A 230 8.44 -11.36 7.37
CA GLU A 230 8.03 -12.17 8.52
C GLU A 230 6.55 -11.92 8.88
N ALA A 231 6.14 -10.65 8.95
CA ALA A 231 4.74 -10.31 9.20
C ALA A 231 3.83 -10.82 8.06
N PHE A 232 4.30 -10.77 6.82
CA PHE A 232 3.57 -11.28 5.66
C PHE A 232 3.46 -12.82 5.67
N GLU A 233 4.47 -13.55 6.15
CA GLU A 233 4.35 -14.99 6.41
C GLU A 233 3.24 -15.28 7.44
N GLY A 234 3.10 -14.41 8.44
CA GLY A 234 1.96 -14.40 9.36
C GLY A 234 0.61 -14.32 8.62
N TYR A 235 0.47 -13.39 7.66
CA TYR A 235 -0.74 -13.31 6.82
C TYR A 235 -0.98 -14.61 6.03
N LEU A 236 0.06 -15.16 5.40
CA LEU A 236 -0.03 -16.38 4.59
C LEU A 236 -0.44 -17.61 5.39
N SER A 237 -0.13 -17.65 6.69
CA SER A 237 -0.52 -18.77 7.56
C SER A 237 -2.05 -18.91 7.69
N GLY A 238 -2.81 -17.82 7.51
CA GLY A 238 -4.26 -17.78 7.73
C GLY A 238 -4.68 -17.99 9.19
N THR A 239 -3.73 -18.07 10.12
CA THR A 239 -4.00 -18.25 11.56
C THR A 239 -4.46 -16.94 12.19
N ALA A 240 -5.20 -17.03 13.30
CA ALA A 240 -5.65 -15.86 14.05
C ALA A 240 -4.45 -15.00 14.53
N GLU A 241 -3.42 -15.66 15.03
CA GLU A 241 -2.19 -15.04 15.53
C GLU A 241 -1.41 -14.38 14.38
N GLY A 242 -1.24 -15.08 13.26
CA GLY A 242 -0.54 -14.56 12.08
C GLY A 242 -1.26 -13.36 11.45
N MET A 243 -2.58 -13.41 11.36
CA MET A 243 -3.40 -12.29 10.89
C MET A 243 -3.31 -11.08 11.83
N ALA A 244 -3.35 -11.31 13.15
CA ALA A 244 -3.18 -10.24 14.13
C ALA A 244 -1.78 -9.58 14.03
N ALA A 245 -0.73 -10.39 13.86
CA ALA A 245 0.63 -9.90 13.69
C ALA A 245 0.80 -9.07 12.41
N TRP A 246 0.22 -9.50 11.29
CA TRP A 246 0.21 -8.74 10.04
C TRP A 246 -0.52 -7.39 10.19
N ILE A 247 -1.72 -7.40 10.78
CA ILE A 247 -2.50 -6.16 11.00
C ILE A 247 -1.74 -5.21 11.94
N ALA A 248 -1.08 -5.72 12.97
CA ALA A 248 -0.24 -4.92 13.86
C ALA A 248 0.98 -4.33 13.13
N HIS A 249 1.62 -5.09 12.24
CA HIS A 249 2.71 -4.60 11.40
C HIS A 249 2.25 -3.44 10.49
N CYS A 250 1.11 -3.58 9.81
CA CYS A 250 0.50 -2.50 9.01
C CYS A 250 0.14 -1.29 9.89
N GLY A 251 -0.39 -1.52 11.09
CA GLY A 251 -0.71 -0.46 12.03
C GLY A 251 0.51 0.38 12.41
N ARG A 252 1.61 -0.29 12.79
CA ARG A 252 2.89 0.37 13.05
C ARG A 252 3.43 1.10 11.82
N ALA A 253 3.28 0.53 10.62
CA ALA A 253 3.71 1.18 9.39
C ALA A 253 3.01 2.54 9.17
N ILE A 254 1.70 2.61 9.43
CA ILE A 254 0.94 3.86 9.36
C ILE A 254 1.41 4.86 10.42
N GLU A 255 1.65 4.43 11.66
CA GLU A 255 2.12 5.29 12.75
C GLU A 255 3.51 5.89 12.45
N LEU A 256 4.40 5.10 11.87
CA LEU A 256 5.72 5.57 11.42
C LEU A 256 5.59 6.57 10.26
N GLY A 257 4.68 6.32 9.32
CA GLY A 257 4.32 7.29 8.27
C GLY A 257 3.76 8.60 8.83
N VAL A 258 2.90 8.53 9.84
CA VAL A 258 2.40 9.71 10.59
C VAL A 258 3.55 10.49 11.23
N ARG A 259 4.51 9.78 11.84
CA ARG A 259 5.68 10.40 12.47
C ARG A 259 6.54 11.14 11.45
N GLU A 260 6.75 10.55 10.27
CA GLU A 260 7.47 11.21 9.17
C GLU A 260 6.77 12.51 8.74
N SER A 261 5.46 12.49 8.53
CA SER A 261 4.70 13.70 8.16
C SER A 261 4.66 14.75 9.28
N THR A 262 4.71 14.30 10.54
CA THR A 262 4.87 15.21 11.69
C THR A 262 6.24 15.89 11.65
N ALA A 263 7.32 15.16 11.35
CA ALA A 263 8.65 15.75 11.20
C ALA A 263 8.71 16.76 10.05
N VAL A 264 8.04 16.50 8.93
CA VAL A 264 7.89 17.47 7.83
C VAL A 264 7.13 18.71 8.30
N CYS A 265 6.01 18.54 9.01
CA CYS A 265 5.26 19.64 9.58
C CYS A 265 6.13 20.53 10.48
N GLU A 266 6.93 19.94 11.36
CA GLU A 266 7.81 20.67 12.27
C GLU A 266 8.95 21.39 11.51
N ALA A 267 9.53 20.75 10.49
CA ALA A 267 10.54 21.37 9.64
C ALA A 267 10.00 22.59 8.89
N LEU A 268 8.80 22.47 8.30
CA LEU A 268 8.12 23.60 7.64
C LEU A 268 7.77 24.72 8.62
N GLN A 269 7.44 24.39 9.86
CA GLN A 269 7.17 25.40 10.89
C GLN A 269 8.45 26.14 11.29
N ARG A 270 9.59 25.45 11.42
CA ARG A 270 10.88 26.08 11.73
C ARG A 270 11.39 26.95 10.59
N GLY A 271 11.20 26.54 9.33
CA GLY A 271 11.58 27.32 8.16
C GLY A 271 10.63 28.47 7.79
N ALA A 272 9.51 28.62 8.51
CA ALA A 272 8.55 29.72 8.34
C ALA A 272 8.62 30.76 9.49
N ALA A 273 9.47 30.51 10.49
CA ALA A 273 9.81 31.44 11.56
C ALA A 273 11.07 32.22 11.18
#